data_AF-A0A0K0E4W1-F1
#
_entry.id   AF-A0A0K0E4W1-F1
#
_cell.length_a   1.000
_cell.length_b   1.000
_cell.length_c   1.000
_cell.angle_alpha   90.00
_cell.angle_beta   90.00
_cell.angle_gamma   90.00
#
_symmetry.space_group_name_H-M   'P 1'
#
loop_
_entity.id
_entity.type
_entity.pdbx_description
1 polymer ?
#
loop_
_entity_poly.entity_id
_entity_poly.type
_entity_poly.pdbx_seq_one_letter_code
_entity_poly.pdbx_strand_id
1 'polypeptide(L)'
;MARNRSLKKSNSFREEIKKSIDKLTDSGFFKVEKNNESVNNSDSVYTSIFIFKSFIVGSLPTEPFCVSVFVEYIEACCSSLRNKYPDKEFYCDRSKIKKIEIKDMHQQNNNHDCGLFLIEFIRQIMINPKSLENLILGLSSKDVFPDFSVSLKRDLLKYYMYSKANVKKWRMLYELENFYVKNFSKEKNKKNTLRIS
;
A
#
# COMPACT_ATOMS: atom_id res chain seq x y z
N MET A 1 -29.38 -18.36 -9.34
CA MET A 1 -29.11 -17.73 -8.03
C MET A 1 -27.72 -17.09 -7.85
N ALA A 2 -26.64 -17.57 -8.51
CA ALA A 2 -25.29 -17.00 -8.33
C ALA A 2 -25.14 -15.53 -8.81
N ARG A 3 -25.80 -15.14 -9.90
CA ARG A 3 -25.71 -13.78 -10.49
C ARG A 3 -26.15 -12.67 -9.51
N ASN A 4 -27.24 -12.90 -8.76
CA ASN A 4 -27.72 -11.94 -7.76
C ASN A 4 -26.81 -11.82 -6.54
N ARG A 5 -26.08 -12.89 -6.17
CA ARG A 5 -25.07 -12.82 -5.09
C ARG A 5 -23.84 -12.01 -5.52
N SER A 6 -23.42 -12.13 -6.78
CA SER A 6 -22.32 -11.34 -7.35
C SER A 6 -22.64 -9.85 -7.37
N LEU A 7 -23.84 -9.48 -7.82
CA LEU A 7 -24.30 -8.08 -7.84
C LEU A 7 -24.38 -7.46 -6.44
N LYS A 8 -24.91 -8.20 -5.46
CA LYS A 8 -24.95 -7.74 -4.06
C LYS A 8 -23.54 -7.50 -3.48
N LYS A 9 -22.58 -8.37 -3.76
CA LYS A 9 -21.18 -8.19 -3.33
C LYS A 9 -20.52 -6.97 -3.99
N SER A 10 -20.75 -6.77 -5.29
CA SER A 10 -20.24 -5.61 -6.02
C SER A 10 -20.79 -4.29 -5.46
N ASN A 11 -22.09 -4.22 -5.18
CA ASN A 11 -22.70 -3.03 -4.58
C ASN A 11 -22.20 -2.77 -3.16
N SER A 12 -22.04 -3.80 -2.33
CA SER A 12 -21.48 -3.68 -0.98
C SER A 12 -20.05 -3.10 -1.01
N PHE A 13 -19.22 -3.60 -1.93
CA PHE A 13 -17.85 -3.12 -2.10
C PHE A 13 -17.81 -1.66 -2.56
N ARG A 14 -18.69 -1.27 -3.50
CA ARG A 14 -18.82 0.13 -3.95
C ARG A 14 -19.21 1.07 -2.80
N GLU A 15 -20.12 0.65 -1.92
CA GLU A 15 -20.51 1.45 -0.75
C GLU A 15 -19.37 1.56 0.30
N GLU A 16 -18.59 0.51 0.53
CA GLU A 16 -17.41 0.56 1.41
C GLU A 16 -16.31 1.46 0.86
N ILE A 17 -16.09 1.43 -0.46
CA ILE A 17 -15.20 2.35 -1.17
C ILE A 17 -15.69 3.79 -0.95
N LYS A 18 -16.98 4.06 -1.20
CA LYS A 18 -17.57 5.39 -1.03
C LYS A 18 -17.36 5.94 0.38
N LYS A 19 -17.63 5.14 1.41
CA LYS A 19 -17.38 5.50 2.82
C LYS A 19 -15.90 5.79 3.11
N SER A 20 -14.99 5.04 2.51
CA SER A 20 -13.54 5.25 2.68
C SER A 20 -13.09 6.54 2.02
N ILE A 21 -13.63 6.85 0.83
CA ILE A 21 -13.38 8.11 0.12
C ILE A 21 -13.86 9.29 0.95
N ASP A 22 -15.09 9.23 1.47
CA ASP A 22 -15.65 10.32 2.27
C ASP A 22 -14.73 10.66 3.46
N LYS A 23 -14.27 9.64 4.19
CA LYS A 23 -13.31 9.80 5.30
C LYS A 23 -11.96 10.40 4.88
N LEU A 24 -11.44 10.04 3.71
CA LEU A 24 -10.18 10.59 3.19
C LEU A 24 -10.33 12.03 2.68
N THR A 25 -11.51 12.38 2.16
CA THR A 25 -11.77 13.76 1.73
C THR A 25 -11.91 14.70 2.92
N ASP A 26 -12.56 14.26 3.99
CA ASP A 26 -12.77 15.07 5.20
C ASP A 26 -11.46 15.28 5.98
N SER A 27 -10.45 14.41 5.81
CA SER A 27 -9.13 14.58 6.40
C SER A 27 -8.22 15.58 5.67
N GLY A 28 -8.70 16.19 4.58
CA GLY A 28 -7.94 17.19 3.81
C GLY A 28 -6.90 16.60 2.86
N PHE A 29 -6.83 15.27 2.71
CA PHE A 29 -5.85 14.60 1.85
C PHE A 29 -5.93 14.96 0.36
N PHE A 30 -7.04 15.55 -0.09
CA PHE A 30 -7.27 15.97 -1.48
C PHE A 30 -7.34 17.48 -1.68
N LYS A 31 -6.77 18.29 -0.77
CA LYS A 31 -6.74 19.75 -0.94
C LYS A 31 -5.75 20.12 -2.07
N VAL A 32 -6.23 20.12 -3.31
CA VAL A 32 -5.49 20.69 -4.44
C VAL A 32 -5.55 22.21 -4.30
N GLU A 33 -4.42 22.82 -3.95
CA GLU A 33 -4.23 24.27 -4.07
C GLU A 33 -4.16 24.62 -5.56
N LYS A 34 -5.08 25.45 -6.03
CA LYS A 34 -4.97 26.07 -7.36
C LYS A 34 -3.78 27.03 -7.32
N ASN A 35 -2.60 26.55 -7.69
CA ASN A 35 -1.56 27.46 -8.16
C ASN A 35 -1.96 27.94 -9.55
N ASN A 36 -2.09 29.27 -9.69
CA ASN A 36 -2.44 29.98 -10.94
C ASN A 36 -1.30 29.95 -11.98
N GLU A 37 -0.52 28.87 -12.05
CA GLU A 37 0.41 28.66 -13.15
C GLU A 37 -0.32 27.85 -14.22
N SER A 38 -0.57 28.51 -15.35
CA SER A 38 -1.10 27.91 -16.57
C SER A 38 -0.32 26.65 -16.92
N VAL A 39 -0.92 25.48 -16.67
CA VAL A 39 -0.44 24.18 -17.17
C VAL A 39 -0.79 24.12 -18.66
N ASN A 40 -0.07 24.91 -19.46
CA ASN A 40 0.01 24.76 -20.91
C ASN A 40 0.98 23.60 -21.19
N ASN A 41 0.51 22.37 -20.96
CA ASN A 41 1.03 21.18 -21.64
C ASN A 41 0.00 20.06 -21.50
N SER A 42 -0.85 19.91 -22.52
CA SER A 42 -1.97 18.97 -22.58
C SER A 42 -1.56 17.48 -22.63
N ASP A 43 -0.28 17.14 -22.42
CA ASP A 43 0.30 15.89 -22.91
C ASP A 43 0.98 14.95 -21.88
N SER A 44 0.92 15.14 -20.56
CA SER A 44 1.63 14.16 -19.69
C SER A 44 1.15 13.93 -18.25
N VAL A 45 -0.02 14.43 -17.83
CA VAL A 45 -0.51 14.12 -16.47
C VAL A 45 -1.10 12.71 -16.42
N TYR A 46 -0.30 11.74 -15.99
CA TYR A 46 -0.73 10.37 -15.73
C TYR A 46 -0.92 10.13 -14.23
N THR A 47 -1.95 9.37 -13.87
CA THR A 47 -2.03 8.75 -12.55
C THR A 47 -1.21 7.47 -12.58
N SER A 48 -0.20 7.40 -11.71
CA SER A 48 0.73 6.27 -11.66
C SER A 48 0.39 5.35 -10.49
N ILE A 49 0.19 4.07 -10.78
CA ILE A 49 -0.03 3.01 -9.79
C ILE A 49 1.28 2.25 -9.58
N PHE A 50 1.79 2.29 -8.35
CA PHE A 50 2.95 1.50 -7.93
C PHE A 50 2.48 0.25 -7.20
N ILE A 51 3.03 -0.91 -7.59
CA ILE A 51 2.81 -2.18 -6.87
C ILE A 51 4.16 -2.59 -6.28
N PHE A 52 4.32 -2.43 -4.98
CA PHE A 52 5.50 -2.89 -4.26
C PHE A 52 5.29 -4.30 -3.69
N LYS A 53 6.20 -5.21 -4.02
CA LYS A 53 6.23 -6.61 -3.59
C LYS A 53 7.65 -7.07 -3.28
N SER A 54 7.99 -7.16 -2.00
CA SER A 54 9.30 -7.66 -1.57
C SER A 54 9.51 -9.16 -1.80
N PHE A 55 8.46 -9.95 -2.03
CA PHE A 55 8.55 -11.40 -2.14
C PHE A 55 8.32 -11.87 -3.57
N ILE A 56 9.33 -12.53 -4.16
CA ILE A 56 9.18 -13.27 -5.42
C ILE A 56 8.78 -14.71 -5.06
N VAL A 57 7.48 -14.96 -4.92
CA VAL A 57 6.96 -16.32 -5.07
C VAL A 57 6.04 -16.32 -6.26
N GLY A 58 6.27 -17.32 -7.13
CA GLY A 58 5.76 -17.46 -8.50
C GLY A 58 4.47 -16.70 -8.73
N SER A 59 4.54 -15.78 -9.70
CA SER A 59 3.49 -14.87 -10.16
C SER A 59 2.08 -15.40 -9.88
N LEU A 60 1.55 -15.14 -8.68
CA LEU A 60 0.11 -15.25 -8.53
C LEU A 60 -0.47 -14.26 -9.56
N PRO A 61 -1.44 -14.67 -10.39
CA PRO A 61 -2.04 -13.84 -11.44
C PRO A 61 -2.90 -12.70 -10.86
N THR A 62 -2.58 -12.24 -9.65
CA THR A 62 -3.29 -11.20 -8.92
C THR A 62 -2.85 -9.81 -9.34
N GLU A 63 -1.72 -9.61 -10.02
CA GLU A 63 -1.29 -8.26 -10.41
C GLU A 63 -2.25 -7.56 -11.37
N PRO A 64 -2.68 -8.16 -12.49
CA PRO A 64 -3.66 -7.52 -13.37
C PRO A 64 -4.97 -7.24 -12.62
N PHE A 65 -5.37 -8.16 -11.74
CA PHE A 65 -6.55 -7.99 -10.90
C PHE A 65 -6.40 -6.79 -9.96
N CYS A 66 -5.30 -6.67 -9.22
CA CYS A 66 -5.02 -5.54 -8.34
C CYS A 66 -5.07 -4.21 -9.09
N VAL A 67 -4.44 -4.12 -10.25
CA VAL A 67 -4.48 -2.89 -11.08
C VAL A 67 -5.92 -2.57 -11.47
N SER A 68 -6.69 -3.55 -11.95
CA SER A 68 -8.09 -3.34 -12.34
C SER A 68 -8.95 -2.82 -11.17
N VAL A 69 -8.74 -3.35 -9.96
CA VAL A 69 -9.45 -2.90 -8.74
C VAL A 69 -9.07 -1.46 -8.40
N PHE A 70 -7.78 -1.10 -8.50
CA PHE A 70 -7.33 0.27 -8.26
C PHE A 70 -7.88 1.26 -9.30
N VAL A 71 -7.93 0.87 -10.58
CA VAL A 71 -8.52 1.70 -11.64
C VAL A 71 -10.01 1.97 -11.35
N GLU A 72 -10.80 0.94 -11.06
CA GLU A 72 -12.22 1.09 -10.71
C GLU A 72 -12.41 1.90 -9.42
N TYR A 73 -11.53 1.73 -8.44
CA TYR A 73 -11.52 2.53 -7.21
C TYR A 73 -11.28 4.01 -7.53
N ILE A 74 -10.26 4.34 -8.32
CA ILE A 74 -9.95 5.73 -8.73
C ILE A 74 -11.13 6.34 -9.49
N GLU A 75 -11.73 5.62 -10.43
CA GLU A 75 -12.91 6.08 -11.17
C GLU A 75 -14.11 6.36 -10.23
N ALA A 76 -14.34 5.48 -9.25
CA ALA A 76 -15.37 5.68 -8.23
C ALA A 76 -15.07 6.89 -7.33
N CYS A 77 -13.81 7.07 -6.90
CA CYS A 77 -13.35 8.26 -6.17
C CYS A 77 -13.66 9.54 -6.93
N CYS A 78 -13.25 9.62 -8.20
CA CYS A 78 -13.46 10.79 -9.03
C CYS A 78 -14.95 11.05 -9.28
N SER A 79 -15.78 10.02 -9.43
CA SER A 79 -17.23 10.18 -9.56
C SER A 79 -17.87 10.69 -8.26
N SER A 80 -17.45 10.17 -7.11
CA SER A 80 -17.91 10.64 -5.80
C SER A 80 -17.53 12.11 -5.56
N LEU A 81 -16.28 12.47 -5.90
CA LEU A 81 -15.77 13.83 -5.78
C LEU A 81 -16.52 14.82 -6.68
N ARG A 82 -16.83 14.45 -7.93
CA ARG A 82 -17.68 15.25 -8.84
C ARG A 82 -19.06 15.53 -8.25
N ASN A 83 -19.67 14.52 -7.61
CA ASN A 83 -20.97 14.68 -6.99
C ASN A 83 -20.90 15.54 -5.71
N LYS A 84 -19.82 15.43 -4.92
CA LYS A 84 -19.64 16.17 -3.66
C LYS A 84 -19.26 17.63 -3.89
N TYR A 85 -18.52 17.94 -4.95
CA TYR A 85 -18.10 19.30 -5.30
C TYR A 85 -18.35 19.58 -6.79
N PRO A 86 -19.60 19.83 -7.20
CA PRO A 86 -19.97 20.01 -8.60
C PRO A 86 -19.29 21.24 -9.24
N ASP A 87 -18.94 22.25 -8.44
CA ASP A 87 -18.24 23.46 -8.91
C ASP A 87 -16.73 23.24 -9.17
N LYS A 88 -16.22 22.01 -8.95
CA LYS A 88 -14.83 21.63 -9.22
C LYS A 88 -14.76 20.66 -10.39
N GLU A 89 -13.84 20.94 -11.31
CA GLU A 89 -13.54 20.05 -12.41
C GLU A 89 -12.64 18.90 -11.91
N PHE A 90 -13.24 17.73 -11.68
CA PHE A 90 -12.47 16.49 -11.52
C PHE A 90 -12.53 15.70 -12.83
N TYR A 91 -11.38 15.60 -13.47
CA TYR A 91 -11.20 14.78 -14.66
C TYR A 91 -10.52 13.46 -14.29
N CYS A 92 -11.11 12.35 -14.71
CA CYS A 92 -10.54 11.01 -14.54
C CYS A 92 -10.63 10.28 -15.87
N ASP A 93 -9.48 10.07 -16.49
CA ASP A 93 -9.35 9.35 -17.74
C ASP A 93 -8.63 8.03 -17.49
N ARG A 94 -9.35 6.93 -17.70
CA ARG A 94 -8.85 5.58 -17.54
C ARG A 94 -7.59 5.34 -18.37
N SER A 95 -7.50 5.95 -19.55
CA SER A 95 -6.34 5.81 -20.45
C SER A 95 -5.08 6.49 -19.90
N LYS A 96 -5.25 7.43 -18.95
CA LYS A 96 -4.17 8.13 -18.25
C LYS A 96 -3.79 7.48 -16.91
N ILE A 97 -4.37 6.33 -16.56
CA ILE A 97 -3.98 5.55 -15.38
C ILE A 97 -3.03 4.43 -15.81
N LYS A 98 -1.77 4.48 -15.36
CA LYS A 98 -0.74 3.50 -15.74
C LYS A 98 -0.15 2.80 -14.52
N LYS A 99 0.08 1.48 -14.64
CA LYS A 99 0.94 0.74 -13.71
C LYS A 99 2.40 1.08 -14.03
N ILE A 100 3.19 1.39 -13.00
CA ILE A 100 4.64 1.53 -13.10
C ILE A 100 5.30 0.20 -12.73
N GLU A 101 6.20 -0.27 -13.58
CA GLU A 101 7.07 -1.40 -13.27
C GLU A 101 8.32 -0.92 -12.55
N ILE A 102 8.50 -1.37 -11.30
CA ILE A 102 9.66 -1.01 -10.48
C ILE A 102 10.79 -1.99 -10.78
N LYS A 103 11.88 -1.51 -11.38
CA LYS A 103 13.07 -2.30 -11.66
C LYS A 103 13.87 -2.59 -10.40
N ASP A 104 14.47 -3.78 -10.33
CA ASP A 104 15.35 -4.27 -9.25
C ASP A 104 14.84 -4.02 -7.83
N MET A 105 13.56 -4.25 -7.60
CA MET A 105 12.94 -4.03 -6.30
C MET A 105 13.70 -4.75 -5.16
N HIS A 106 13.79 -4.11 -3.99
CA HIS A 106 14.39 -4.72 -2.80
C HIS A 106 13.58 -5.95 -2.38
N GLN A 107 14.25 -7.12 -2.41
CA GLN A 107 13.63 -8.41 -2.14
C GLN A 107 13.92 -8.89 -0.73
N GLN A 108 12.92 -9.55 -0.13
CA GLN A 108 13.05 -10.24 1.14
C GLN A 108 13.48 -11.69 0.91
N ASN A 109 14.35 -12.18 1.80
CA ASN A 109 14.80 -13.58 1.79
C ASN A 109 14.03 -14.46 2.79
N ASN A 110 13.02 -13.92 3.46
CA ASN A 110 12.19 -14.63 4.43
C ASN A 110 10.70 -14.44 4.13
N ASN A 111 9.83 -15.13 4.86
CA ASN A 111 8.39 -15.14 4.63
C ASN A 111 7.58 -14.24 5.59
N HIS A 112 8.23 -13.39 6.39
CA HIS A 112 7.58 -12.67 7.50
C HIS A 112 7.96 -11.18 7.62
N ASP A 113 8.81 -10.67 6.73
CA ASP A 113 9.24 -9.27 6.73
C ASP A 113 8.57 -8.41 5.65
N CYS A 114 7.57 -8.91 4.91
CA CYS A 114 6.95 -8.12 3.82
C CYS A 114 6.36 -6.79 4.29
N GLY A 115 5.79 -6.77 5.49
CA GLY A 115 5.32 -5.53 6.13
C GLY A 115 6.47 -4.56 6.45
N LEU A 116 7.64 -5.06 6.85
CA LEU A 116 8.81 -4.21 7.12
C LEU A 116 9.36 -3.59 5.83
N PHE A 117 9.45 -4.37 4.76
CA PHE A 117 9.84 -3.86 3.45
C PHE A 117 8.85 -2.81 2.94
N LEU A 118 7.55 -3.02 3.08
CA LEU A 118 6.54 -2.04 2.69
C LEU A 118 6.66 -0.73 3.50
N ILE A 119 6.82 -0.84 4.82
CA ILE A 119 6.99 0.34 5.70
C ILE A 119 8.26 1.10 5.32
N GLU A 120 9.36 0.39 5.08
CA GLU A 120 10.63 1.01 4.68
C GLU A 120 10.50 1.70 3.31
N PHE A 121 9.82 1.09 2.34
CA PHE A 121 9.52 1.72 1.05
C PHE A 121 8.73 3.02 1.21
N ILE A 122 7.66 3.00 2.01
CA ILE A 122 6.86 4.21 2.31
C ILE A 122 7.74 5.27 3.00
N ARG A 123 8.59 4.87 3.97
CA ARG A 123 9.49 5.78 4.68
C ARG A 123 10.42 6.51 3.71
N GLN A 124 11.02 5.80 2.76
CA GLN A 124 11.93 6.39 1.78
C GLN A 124 11.21 7.41 0.88
N ILE A 125 9.98 7.10 0.44
CA ILE A 125 9.14 8.04 -0.32
C ILE A 125 8.79 9.26 0.51
N MET A 126 8.44 9.09 1.79
CA MET A 126 8.10 10.21 2.67
C MET A 126 9.28 11.14 2.95
N ILE A 127 10.51 10.61 2.99
CA ILE A 127 11.73 11.40 3.16
C ILE A 127 12.06 12.19 1.90
N ASN A 128 11.92 11.57 0.73
CA ASN A 128 12.14 12.23 -0.55
C ASN A 128 11.04 11.88 -1.56
N PRO A 129 9.93 12.64 -1.59
CA PRO A 129 8.82 12.36 -2.50
C PRO A 129 9.20 12.37 -4.00
N LYS A 130 10.25 13.12 -4.37
CA LYS A 130 10.77 13.16 -5.75
C LYS A 130 11.34 11.82 -6.22
N SER A 131 11.66 10.91 -5.30
CA SER A 131 12.05 9.53 -5.64
C SER A 131 10.98 8.79 -6.45
N LEU A 132 9.69 9.15 -6.31
CA LEU A 132 8.63 8.57 -7.12
C LEU A 132 8.76 8.93 -8.61
N GLU A 133 9.22 10.14 -8.93
CA GLU A 133 9.48 10.56 -10.32
C GLU A 133 10.59 9.69 -10.94
N ASN A 134 11.65 9.44 -10.19
CA ASN A 134 12.74 8.55 -10.61
C ASN A 134 12.24 7.12 -10.91
N LEU A 135 11.35 6.59 -10.06
CA LEU A 135 10.72 5.29 -10.31
C LEU A 135 9.81 5.31 -11.56
N ILE A 136 9.06 6.40 -11.79
CA ILE A 136 8.22 6.57 -12.99
C ILE A 136 9.07 6.61 -14.27
N LEU A 137 10.25 7.22 -14.20
CA LEU A 137 11.24 7.25 -15.29
C LEU A 137 11.94 5.89 -15.51
N GLY A 138 11.62 4.88 -14.69
CA GLY A 138 12.12 3.52 -14.85
C GLY A 138 13.56 3.33 -14.37
N LEU A 139 14.03 4.17 -13.45
CA LEU A 139 15.30 3.97 -12.74
C LEU A 139 15.20 2.77 -11.77
N SER A 140 16.34 2.14 -11.51
CA SER A 140 16.43 0.99 -10.61
C SER A 140 16.05 1.39 -9.18
N SER A 141 15.20 0.61 -8.51
CA SER A 141 14.83 0.87 -7.12
C SER A 141 16.05 0.90 -6.19
N LYS A 142 17.10 0.14 -6.49
CA LYS A 142 18.33 0.12 -5.69
C LYS A 142 19.12 1.41 -5.84
N ASP A 143 19.09 2.03 -7.01
CA ASP A 143 19.75 3.32 -7.26
C ASP A 143 18.94 4.47 -6.67
N VAL A 144 17.61 4.36 -6.69
CA VAL A 144 16.70 5.34 -6.09
C VAL A 144 16.73 5.28 -4.56
N PHE A 145 16.93 4.09 -3.98
CA PHE A 145 16.98 3.87 -2.53
C PHE A 145 18.24 3.09 -2.11
N PRO A 146 19.44 3.70 -2.22
CA PRO A 146 20.70 3.02 -1.91
C PRO A 146 20.80 2.57 -0.45
N ASP A 147 20.19 3.34 0.47
CA ASP A 147 20.19 3.06 1.91
C ASP A 147 18.97 2.24 2.37
N PHE A 148 18.27 1.57 1.45
CA PHE A 148 17.13 0.73 1.80
C PHE A 148 17.61 -0.45 2.66
N SER A 149 17.24 -0.44 3.93
CA SER A 149 17.53 -1.52 4.85
C SER A 149 16.39 -1.76 5.82
N VAL A 150 16.05 -3.03 5.99
CA VAL A 150 15.11 -3.50 7.01
C VAL A 150 15.81 -4.04 8.26
N SER A 151 17.15 -4.05 8.28
CA SER A 151 17.90 -4.49 9.45
C SER A 151 17.56 -3.62 10.66
N LEU A 152 17.33 -4.26 11.81
CA LEU A 152 16.97 -3.62 13.07
C LEU A 152 15.62 -2.86 13.08
N LYS A 153 14.93 -2.70 11.95
CA LYS A 153 13.65 -1.97 11.87
C LYS A 153 12.57 -2.62 12.73
N ARG A 154 12.59 -3.95 12.83
CA ARG A 154 11.67 -4.69 13.71
C ARG A 154 11.84 -4.26 15.17
N ASP A 155 13.06 -4.19 15.66
CA ASP A 155 13.35 -3.83 17.05
C ASP A 155 13.09 -2.35 17.31
N LEU A 156 13.41 -1.48 16.34
CA LEU A 156 13.06 -0.06 16.39
C LEU A 156 11.54 0.16 16.48
N LEU A 157 10.75 -0.56 15.69
CA LEU A 157 9.29 -0.49 15.75
C LEU A 157 8.75 -0.98 17.09
N LYS A 158 9.30 -2.08 17.64
CA LYS A 158 8.95 -2.57 18.98
C LYS A 158 9.26 -1.52 20.05
N TYR A 159 10.47 -0.97 20.03
CA TYR A 159 10.88 0.07 20.99
C TYR A 159 9.98 1.30 20.91
N TYR A 160 9.67 1.76 19.69
CA TYR A 160 8.74 2.87 19.50
C TYR A 160 7.35 2.56 20.07
N MET A 161 6.78 1.39 19.76
CA MET A 161 5.49 0.96 20.32
C MET A 161 5.51 0.88 21.85
N TYR A 162 6.58 0.35 22.43
CA TYR A 162 6.77 0.29 23.87
C TYR A 162 6.90 1.67 24.51
N SER A 163 7.57 2.61 23.86
CA SER A 163 7.68 4.00 24.35
C SER A 163 6.33 4.73 24.41
N LYS A 164 5.34 4.29 23.61
CA LYS A 164 3.97 4.85 23.60
C LYS A 164 3.02 4.14 24.57
N ALA A 165 3.42 3.01 25.13
CA ALA A 165 2.62 2.28 26.11
C ALA A 165 2.88 2.81 27.53
N ASN A 166 1.80 3.00 28.31
CA ASN A 166 1.95 3.15 29.76
C ASN A 166 2.60 1.86 30.32
N VAL A 167 3.46 1.99 31.33
CA VAL A 167 4.14 0.88 32.03
C VAL A 167 3.21 -0.30 32.37
N LYS A 168 1.95 -0.04 32.76
CA LYS A 168 0.98 -1.13 33.01
C LYS A 168 0.65 -1.95 31.75
N LYS A 169 0.50 -1.28 30.60
CA LYS A 169 0.29 -1.92 29.29
C LYS A 169 1.56 -2.61 28.80
N TRP A 170 2.74 -2.10 29.17
CA TRP A 170 4.02 -2.67 28.78
C TRP A 170 4.16 -4.13 29.21
N ARG A 171 3.86 -4.44 30.48
CA ARG A 171 3.92 -5.82 30.99
C ARG A 171 2.98 -6.75 30.22
N MET A 172 1.74 -6.30 29.98
CA MET A 172 0.76 -7.07 29.21
C MET A 172 1.20 -7.32 27.77
N LEU A 173 1.77 -6.31 27.09
CA LEU A 173 2.26 -6.45 25.72
C LEU A 173 3.45 -7.42 25.64
N TYR A 174 4.37 -7.33 26.59
CA TYR A 174 5.53 -8.22 26.67
C TYR A 174 5.11 -9.67 26.96
N GLU A 175 4.18 -9.89 27.89
CA GLU A 175 3.61 -11.22 28.18
C GLU A 175 2.88 -11.80 26.95
N LEU A 176 2.11 -10.97 26.24
CA LEU A 176 1.43 -11.35 25.01
C LEU A 176 2.42 -11.73 23.92
N GLU A 177 3.46 -10.92 23.69
CA GLU A 177 4.53 -11.23 22.72
C GLU A 177 5.19 -12.56 23.05
N ASN A 178 5.59 -12.76 24.32
CA ASN A 178 6.19 -14.01 24.77
C ASN A 178 5.25 -15.21 24.61
N PHE A 179 3.96 -15.03 24.86
CA PHE A 179 2.95 -16.07 24.63
C PHE A 179 2.86 -16.42 23.15
N TYR A 180 2.77 -15.43 22.26
CA TYR A 180 2.75 -15.65 20.81
C TYR A 180 4.02 -16.34 20.32
N VAL A 181 5.19 -15.86 20.77
CA VAL A 181 6.47 -16.49 20.44
C VAL A 181 6.47 -17.93 20.94
N LYS A 182 6.16 -18.22 22.20
CA LYS A 182 6.21 -19.60 22.72
C LYS A 182 5.24 -20.56 22.03
N ASN A 183 4.05 -20.11 21.65
CA ASN A 183 3.02 -20.98 21.10
C ASN A 183 3.14 -21.16 19.57
N PHE A 184 3.37 -20.08 18.83
CA PHE A 184 3.39 -20.14 17.36
C PHE A 184 4.77 -20.48 16.78
N SER A 185 5.84 -20.28 17.57
CA SER A 185 7.19 -20.77 17.23
C SER A 185 7.26 -22.30 17.24
N LYS A 186 6.52 -22.96 18.14
CA LYS A 186 6.44 -24.43 18.22
C LYS A 186 5.66 -25.06 17.06
N GLU A 187 4.67 -24.36 16.49
CA GLU A 187 3.95 -24.87 15.32
C GLU A 187 4.82 -24.91 14.06
N LYS A 188 5.79 -24.00 13.92
CA LYS A 188 6.76 -24.04 12.79
C LYS A 188 7.65 -25.28 12.84
N ASN A 189 7.99 -25.78 14.02
CA ASN A 189 8.83 -26.97 14.16
C ASN A 189 8.05 -28.28 13.92
N LYS A 190 6.74 -28.35 14.22
CA LYS A 190 5.90 -29.54 13.95
C LYS A 190 5.52 -29.69 12.47
N LYS A 191 5.34 -28.59 11.73
CA LYS A 191 5.01 -28.66 10.30
C LYS A 191 6.20 -29.01 9.40
N ASN A 192 7.44 -28.79 9.87
CA ASN A 192 8.64 -29.22 9.16
C ASN A 192 9.02 -30.69 9.44
N THR A 193 8.61 -31.28 10.57
CA THR A 193 8.83 -32.70 10.84
C THR A 193 7.83 -33.59 10.10
N LEU A 194 6.60 -33.13 9.84
CA LEU A 194 5.58 -33.86 9.07
C LEU A 194 5.73 -33.80 7.54
N ARG A 195 6.76 -33.11 7.03
CA ARG A 195 7.07 -33.05 5.58
C ARG A 195 8.32 -33.86 5.19
N ILE A 196 8.96 -34.52 6.15
CA ILE A 196 10.21 -35.30 5.97
C ILE A 196 10.02 -36.77 6.43
N SER A 197 8.80 -37.18 6.75
CA SER A 197 8.41 -38.58 6.99
C SER A 197 7.48 -39.06 5.89
#